data_AF-A0A2E5ZNA5-F1
#
_entry.id   AF-A0A2E5ZNA5-F1
#
_cell.length_a   1.000
_cell.length_b   1.000
_cell.length_c   1.000
_cell.angle_alpha   90.00
_cell.angle_beta   90.00
_cell.angle_gamma   90.00
#
_symmetry.space_group_name_H-M   'P 1'
#
loop_
_entity.id
_entity.type
_entity.pdbx_description
1 polymer ?
#
loop_
_entity_poly.entity_id
_entity_poly.type
_entity_poly.pdbx_seq_one_letter_code
_entity_poly.pdbx_strand_id
1 'polypeptide(L)'
;MIKTVTDFVKESYNNSKVAFFCEMAEATFLISASAILTYTVLAPATKIFIPLYFVGSILGIISAIIRRAAFVIVLCSWFTIMNAIAMWRLFI
;
A
#
# COMPACT_ATOMS: atom_id res chain seq x y z
N MET A 1 20.03 4.63 22.50
CA MET A 1 20.65 5.21 21.28
C MET A 1 19.51 5.66 20.39
N ILE A 2 19.32 6.97 20.21
CA ILE A 2 18.29 7.47 19.29
C ILE A 2 18.80 7.11 17.89
N LYS A 3 18.28 6.03 17.31
CA LYS A 3 18.53 5.71 15.91
C LYS A 3 17.85 6.80 15.09
N THR A 4 18.61 7.49 14.25
CA THR A 4 18.06 8.55 13.39
C THR A 4 17.14 7.89 12.36
N VAL A 5 16.10 8.58 11.87
CA VAL A 5 15.22 8.05 10.79
C VAL A 5 16.05 7.55 9.60
N THR A 6 17.16 8.24 9.31
CA THR A 6 18.13 7.87 8.27
C THR A 6 18.76 6.50 8.49
N ASP A 7 19.01 6.11 9.74
CA ASP A 7 19.61 4.81 10.09
C ASP A 7 18.58 3.69 9.92
N PHE A 8 17.32 3.94 10.30
CA PHE A 8 16.22 3.00 10.04
C PHE A 8 16.00 2.75 8.55
N VAL A 9 16.05 3.80 7.73
CA VAL A 9 15.92 3.68 6.27
C VAL A 9 17.08 2.86 5.68
N LYS A 10 18.32 3.12 6.11
CA LYS A 10 19.50 2.35 5.67
C LYS A 10 19.46 0.90 6.11
N GLU A 11 19.06 0.63 7.35
CA GLU A 11 18.93 -0.73 7.91
C GLU A 11 17.81 -1.51 7.21
N SER A 12 16.70 -0.84 6.89
CA SER A 12 15.59 -1.38 6.10
C SER A 12 16.01 -1.77 4.68
N TYR A 13 16.78 -0.91 3.99
CA TYR A 13 17.33 -1.17 2.66
C TYR A 13 18.36 -2.32 2.65
N ASN A 14 19.22 -2.39 3.66
CA ASN A 14 20.24 -3.43 3.76
C ASN A 14 19.66 -4.81 4.11
N ASN A 15 18.58 -4.87 4.90
CA ASN A 15 17.92 -6.13 5.25
C ASN A 15 17.19 -6.76 4.07
N SER A 16 16.45 -5.97 3.27
CA SER A 16 15.81 -6.47 2.06
C SER A 16 15.47 -5.33 1.11
N LYS A 17 16.28 -5.20 0.04
CA LYS A 17 16.09 -4.20 -1.00
C LYS A 17 14.70 -4.32 -1.67
N VAL A 18 14.25 -5.57 -1.90
CA VAL A 18 12.95 -5.84 -2.53
C VAL A 18 11.80 -5.39 -1.63
N ALA A 19 11.84 -5.69 -0.34
CA ALA A 19 10.81 -5.23 0.59
C ALA A 19 10.78 -3.70 0.70
N PHE A 20 11.95 -3.06 0.76
CA PHE A 20 12.06 -1.61 0.86
C PHE A 20 11.43 -0.88 -0.33
N PHE A 21 11.72 -1.31 -1.57
CA PHE A 21 11.09 -0.72 -2.75
C PHE A 21 9.59 -1.02 -2.82
N CYS A 22 9.15 -2.21 -2.40
CA CYS A 22 7.72 -2.52 -2.32
C CYS A 22 7.00 -1.61 -1.31
N GLU A 23 7.58 -1.35 -0.14
CA GLU A 23 7.01 -0.44 0.87
C GLU A 23 6.96 1.01 0.38
N MET A 24 8.00 1.48 -0.32
CA MET A 24 7.99 2.82 -0.90
C MET A 24 6.90 2.97 -1.97
N ALA A 25 6.76 1.96 -2.84
CA ALA A 25 5.76 1.96 -3.89
C ALA A 25 4.34 1.84 -3.29
N GLU A 26 4.12 0.92 -2.36
CA GLU A 26 2.91 0.81 -1.53
C GLU A 26 2.53 2.17 -0.94
N ALA A 27 3.45 2.79 -0.18
CA ALA A 27 3.19 4.06 0.48
C ALA A 27 2.80 5.15 -0.52
N THR A 28 3.51 5.24 -1.65
CA THR A 28 3.22 6.22 -2.71
C THR A 28 1.82 6.02 -3.29
N PHE A 29 1.45 4.78 -3.60
CA PHE A 29 0.13 4.46 -4.15
C PHE A 29 -0.99 4.70 -3.14
N LEU A 30 -0.83 4.28 -1.89
CA LEU A 30 -1.84 4.46 -0.84
C LEU A 30 -2.04 5.94 -0.47
N ILE A 31 -0.96 6.73 -0.40
CA ILE A 31 -1.03 8.18 -0.15
C ILE A 31 -1.70 8.90 -1.32
N SER A 32 -1.35 8.52 -2.57
CA SER A 32 -1.97 9.13 -3.75
C SER A 32 -3.46 8.79 -3.83
N ALA A 33 -3.83 7.54 -3.55
CA ALA A 33 -5.21 7.10 -3.52
C ALA A 33 -6.03 7.82 -2.43
N SER A 34 -5.45 8.00 -1.24
CA SER A 34 -6.12 8.73 -0.15
C SER A 34 -6.30 10.20 -0.48
N ALA A 35 -5.28 10.85 -1.06
CA ALA A 35 -5.38 12.23 -1.51
C ALA A 35 -6.49 12.41 -2.55
N ILE A 36 -6.55 11.55 -3.57
CA ILE A 36 -7.58 11.61 -4.60
C ILE A 36 -8.97 11.43 -3.98
N LEU A 37 -9.14 10.46 -3.08
CA LEU A 37 -10.41 10.26 -2.37
C LEU A 37 -10.82 11.50 -1.55
N THR A 38 -9.88 12.11 -0.82
CA THR A 38 -10.12 13.31 -0.01
C THR A 38 -10.56 14.48 -0.88
N TYR A 39 -9.85 14.75 -1.98
CA TYR A 39 -10.18 15.88 -2.86
C TYR A 39 -11.39 15.63 -3.77
N THR A 40 -11.77 14.37 -4.00
CA THR A 40 -12.93 14.00 -4.82
C THR A 40 -14.11 13.49 -3.99
N VAL A 41 -14.14 13.75 -2.67
CA VAL A 41 -15.13 13.15 -1.75
C VAL A 41 -16.59 13.39 -2.14
N LEU A 42 -16.90 14.55 -2.72
CA LEU A 42 -18.27 14.92 -3.16
C LEU A 42 -18.70 14.23 -4.47
N ALA A 43 -17.73 13.86 -5.31
CA ALA A 43 -17.94 13.13 -6.56
C ALA A 43 -16.79 12.13 -6.75
N PRO A 44 -16.83 10.99 -6.03
CA PRO A 44 -15.67 10.13 -5.85
C PRO A 44 -15.11 9.63 -7.19
N ALA A 45 -13.83 9.88 -7.43
CA ALA A 45 -13.12 9.36 -8.61
C ALA A 45 -12.78 7.86 -8.45
N THR A 46 -13.81 7.05 -8.23
CA THR A 46 -13.73 5.60 -7.93
C THR A 46 -12.90 4.82 -8.93
N LYS A 47 -12.97 5.19 -10.21
CA LYS A 47 -12.20 4.57 -11.29
C LYS A 47 -10.68 4.83 -11.20
N ILE A 48 -10.24 5.76 -10.35
CA ILE A 48 -8.82 6.12 -10.19
C ILE A 48 -8.30 5.65 -8.84
N PHE A 49 -8.96 6.02 -7.74
CA PHE A 49 -8.42 5.73 -6.41
C PHE A 49 -8.52 4.25 -6.01
N ILE A 50 -9.52 3.50 -6.50
CA ILE A 50 -9.68 2.06 -6.18
C ILE A 50 -8.58 1.21 -6.83
N PRO A 51 -8.26 1.37 -8.13
CA PRO A 51 -7.09 0.70 -8.70
C PRO A 51 -5.78 1.03 -7.99
N LEU A 52 -5.60 2.29 -7.56
CA LEU A 52 -4.41 2.70 -6.80
C LEU A 52 -4.33 1.98 -5.44
N TYR A 53 -5.44 1.92 -4.69
CA TYR A 53 -5.49 1.15 -3.45
C TYR A 53 -5.27 -0.34 -3.67
N PHE A 54 -5.79 -0.90 -4.76
CA PHE A 54 -5.59 -2.32 -5.10
C PHE A 54 -4.11 -2.63 -5.34
N VAL A 55 -3.45 -1.87 -6.20
CA VAL A 55 -2.01 -2.07 -6.49
C VAL A 55 -1.17 -1.81 -5.23
N GLY A 56 -1.46 -0.74 -4.49
CA GLY A 56 -0.76 -0.43 -3.24
C GLY A 56 -0.89 -1.55 -2.20
N SER A 57 -2.09 -2.09 -2.00
CA SER A 57 -2.31 -3.16 -1.04
C SER A 57 -1.67 -4.51 -1.43
N ILE A 58 -1.57 -4.84 -2.72
CA ILE A 58 -0.82 -6.02 -3.18
C ILE A 58 0.68 -5.87 -2.86
N LEU A 59 1.25 -4.69 -3.14
CA LEU A 59 2.65 -4.41 -2.81
C LEU A 59 2.89 -4.48 -1.29
N GLY A 60 1.92 -4.05 -0.49
CA GLY A 60 1.92 -4.18 0.96
C GLY A 60 1.86 -5.63 1.46
N ILE A 61 1.16 -6.53 0.76
CA ILE A 61 1.22 -7.97 1.08
C ILE A 61 2.62 -8.52 0.80
N ILE A 62 3.20 -8.18 -0.36
CA ILE A 62 4.52 -8.67 -0.77
C ILE A 62 5.60 -8.21 0.21
N SER A 63 5.61 -6.92 0.58
CA SER A 63 6.55 -6.38 1.58
C SER A 63 6.37 -7.04 2.95
N ALA A 64 5.12 -7.20 3.41
CA ALA A 64 4.79 -7.77 4.71
C ALA A 64 5.15 -9.26 4.82
N ILE A 65 5.01 -10.04 3.74
CA ILE A 65 5.46 -11.43 3.68
C ILE A 65 6.99 -11.50 3.85
N ILE A 66 7.74 -10.66 3.12
CA ILE A 66 9.20 -10.63 3.21
C ILE A 66 9.66 -10.25 4.62
N ARG A 67 8.98 -9.31 5.27
CA ARG A 67 9.28 -8.88 6.65
C ARG A 67 8.66 -9.75 7.74
N ARG A 68 7.91 -10.78 7.38
CA ARG A 68 7.19 -11.68 8.31
C ARG A 68 6.25 -10.92 9.26
N ALA A 69 5.62 -9.86 8.78
CA ALA A 69 4.71 -9.01 9.54
C ALA A 69 3.26 -9.53 9.45
N ALA A 70 2.91 -10.51 10.28
CA ALA A 70 1.63 -11.24 10.20
C ALA A 70 0.37 -10.34 10.18
N PHE A 71 0.30 -9.33 11.06
CA PHE A 71 -0.86 -8.43 11.11
C PHE A 71 -0.97 -7.53 9.87
N VAL A 72 0.17 -7.10 9.32
CA VAL A 72 0.19 -6.28 8.09
C VAL A 72 -0.29 -7.12 6.91
N ILE A 73 0.12 -8.40 6.83
CA ILE A 73 -0.38 -9.33 5.81
C ILE A 73 -1.92 -9.41 5.87
N VAL A 74 -2.51 -9.58 7.05
CA VAL A 74 -3.97 -9.67 7.20
C VAL A 74 -4.66 -8.39 6.74
N LEU A 75 -4.17 -7.23 7.16
CA LEU A 75 -4.74 -5.93 6.79
C LEU A 75 -4.63 -5.66 5.28
N CYS A 76 -3.45 -5.85 4.70
CA CYS A 76 -3.24 -5.61 3.27
C CYS A 76 -4.00 -6.64 2.42
N SER A 77 -4.17 -7.88 2.90
CA SER A 77 -5.02 -8.90 2.25
C SER A 77 -6.48 -8.48 2.24
N TRP A 78 -7.00 -7.98 3.37
CA TRP A 78 -8.36 -7.46 3.43
C TRP A 78 -8.59 -6.30 2.47
N PHE A 79 -7.68 -5.31 2.45
CA PHE A 79 -7.77 -4.18 1.53
C PHE A 79 -7.70 -4.65 0.06
N THR A 80 -6.82 -5.59 -0.25
CA THR A 80 -6.71 -6.15 -1.61
C THR A 80 -8.03 -6.78 -2.04
N ILE A 81 -8.66 -7.60 -1.19
CA ILE A 81 -9.94 -8.25 -1.48
C ILE A 81 -11.05 -7.22 -1.69
N MET A 82 -11.17 -6.24 -0.79
CA MET A 82 -12.22 -5.22 -0.88
C MET A 82 -12.08 -4.36 -2.14
N ASN A 83 -10.85 -3.95 -2.48
CA ASN A 83 -10.60 -3.19 -3.69
C ASN A 83 -10.79 -4.05 -4.95
N ALA A 84 -10.50 -5.36 -4.92
CA ALA A 84 -10.81 -6.27 -6.03
C ALA A 84 -12.31 -6.37 -6.30
N ILE A 85 -13.13 -6.52 -5.24
CA ILE A 85 -14.59 -6.56 -5.36
C ILE A 85 -15.12 -5.22 -5.90
N ALA A 86 -14.56 -4.10 -5.43
CA ALA A 86 -14.93 -2.78 -5.91
C ALA A 86 -14.55 -2.57 -7.39
N MET A 87 -13.38 -3.05 -7.83
CA MET A 87 -13.00 -3.05 -9.24
C MET A 87 -13.97 -3.88 -10.08
N TRP A 88 -14.34 -5.08 -9.62
CA TRP A 88 -15.32 -5.92 -10.31
C TRP A 88 -16.63 -5.16 -10.53
N ARG A 89 -17.19 -4.54 -9.48
CA ARG A 89 -18.43 -3.75 -9.55
C ARG A 89 -18.37 -2.49 -10.41
N LEU A 90 -17.18 -1.93 -10.63
CA LEU A 90 -17.00 -0.67 -11.35
C LEU A 90 -16.78 -0.85 -12.86
N PHE A 91 -16.24 -1.99 -13.26
CA PHE A 91 -15.83 -2.25 -14.64
C PHE A 91 -16.63 -3.37 -15.31
N ILE A 92 -17.37 -4.19 -14.56
CA ILE A 92 -18.24 -5.28 -15.04
C ILE A 92 -19.65 -5.09 -14.48
#